data_AF-A0A9P7RLL9-F1
#
_entry.id   AF-A0A9P7RLL9-F1
#
_cell.length_a   1.000
_cell.length_b   1.000
_cell.length_c   1.000
_cell.angle_alpha   90.00
_cell.angle_beta   90.00
_cell.angle_gamma   90.00
#
_symmetry.space_group_name_H-M   'P 1'
#
loop_
_entity.id
_entity.type
_entity.pdbx_description
1 polymer ?
#
loop_
_entity_poly.entity_id
_entity_poly.type
_entity_poly.pdbx_seq_one_letter_code
_entity_poly.pdbx_strand_id
1 'polypeptide(L)'
;MSRFVVTGAKGGHTQGAQAPNRLEINDFVKNELHFSLYVQALQSIYTNKSQDEIDSFFQIAGIHGLPYVSWDGSGGKPVDPNAWKGYCTHGDVLFPTFHRPYMILLEQVIQREAVKIAATYTSADAQKFKDAAENVRQPYWDWARNSVPPAEVISMDQVTILAAPNGKRVQVTNPLRRYTFHPIDKSFPRPYSQWKSTYRYPTSGSANPAEDINGMKRTLQRAQSQIRSTTYNMLTRVRTWPAFSNHTVGDGGSSSNSLEAIHDGIHNNVGGGGHMSDPSVAAFDPIFFMHHANVDRLLSLWSALNPGTWVTPNTSQDGTWTIPAGAPIDENTSLTPFWNSQTSYWVSANVGTTAPLGYTYPEFNGLDASNPSVVQTAIARIVNQLYGGGGRPSGLPWGLPLGLPLGFAVMNLAATPTSKAPASEAKVQNGGTQEDAHAAVRSFAASSAPLESRSHNGGAHPEVDQAPFTATDAGDVWEWTARIRLKKYEVGSSFSVPIFLGSVPEHPGEWLTSHHFVGAHHAFVNGWVSLRGLTFWQCS
;
A
#
# COMPACT_ATOMS: atom_id res chain seq x y z
N MET A 1 0.40 -33.72 -9.61
CA MET A 1 -0.67 -32.85 -10.15
C MET A 1 -0.02 -31.59 -10.69
N SER A 2 -0.59 -31.00 -11.74
CA SER A 2 -0.14 -29.71 -12.30
C SER A 2 -0.56 -28.58 -11.38
N ARG A 3 0.34 -27.64 -11.07
CA ARG A 3 0.09 -26.42 -10.28
C ARG A 3 -0.53 -25.32 -11.13
N PHE A 4 -1.29 -24.43 -10.48
CA PHE A 4 -1.73 -23.15 -11.02
C PHE A 4 -0.55 -22.18 -11.04
N VAL A 5 0.01 -21.94 -12.23
CA VAL A 5 1.16 -21.06 -12.39
C VAL A 5 0.71 -19.59 -12.48
N VAL A 6 1.28 -18.79 -11.59
CA VAL A 6 1.11 -17.34 -11.55
C VAL A 6 2.14 -16.71 -12.51
N THR A 7 1.67 -16.30 -13.68
CA THR A 7 2.50 -15.70 -14.74
C THR A 7 2.22 -14.22 -14.96
N GLY A 8 1.13 -13.70 -14.40
CA GLY A 8 0.57 -12.38 -14.70
C GLY A 8 -0.27 -12.38 -15.99
N ALA A 9 -0.98 -11.27 -16.21
CA ALA A 9 -1.75 -11.05 -17.43
C ALA A 9 -0.85 -11.02 -18.68
N LYS A 10 -1.36 -11.47 -19.84
CA LYS A 10 -0.58 -11.65 -21.08
C LYS A 10 -1.16 -10.84 -22.25
N GLY A 11 -0.30 -10.39 -23.15
CA GLY A 11 -0.72 -9.57 -24.29
C GLY A 11 -1.05 -8.13 -23.91
N GLY A 12 -1.62 -7.39 -24.86
CA GLY A 12 -1.88 -5.97 -24.76
C GLY A 12 -0.64 -5.11 -24.97
N HIS A 13 -0.86 -3.82 -25.20
CA HIS A 13 0.18 -2.81 -25.35
C HIS A 13 -0.34 -1.45 -24.89
N THR A 14 0.49 -0.70 -24.17
CA THR A 14 0.26 0.72 -23.91
C THR A 14 1.36 1.54 -24.57
N GLN A 15 0.98 2.56 -25.34
CA GLN A 15 1.93 3.39 -26.07
C GLN A 15 2.96 4.01 -25.11
N GLY A 16 4.25 3.85 -25.46
CA GLY A 16 5.37 4.35 -24.66
C GLY A 16 5.69 3.50 -23.43
N ALA A 17 5.03 2.36 -23.22
CA ALA A 17 5.24 1.48 -22.09
C ALA A 17 5.78 0.10 -22.52
N GLN A 18 6.56 -0.54 -21.66
CA GLN A 18 7.09 -1.90 -21.91
C GLN A 18 6.04 -3.00 -21.70
N ALA A 19 4.94 -2.70 -21.00
CA ALA A 19 3.80 -3.58 -20.75
C ALA A 19 2.54 -2.72 -20.56
N PRO A 20 1.32 -3.28 -20.59
CA PRO A 20 0.11 -2.51 -20.33
C PRO A 20 0.07 -1.86 -18.95
N ASN A 21 -0.48 -0.65 -18.88
CA ASN A 21 -0.56 0.09 -17.63
C ASN A 21 -1.69 -0.40 -16.71
N ARG A 22 -1.39 -0.54 -15.42
CA ARG A 22 -2.41 -0.38 -14.37
C ARG A 22 -2.81 1.09 -14.33
N LEU A 23 -4.08 1.39 -14.50
CA LEU A 23 -4.58 2.77 -14.53
C LEU A 23 -5.09 3.19 -13.14
N GLU A 24 -5.03 4.49 -12.85
CA GLU A 24 -5.65 5.06 -11.65
C GLU A 24 -7.17 4.90 -11.74
N ILE A 25 -7.83 4.51 -10.65
CA ILE A 25 -9.24 4.11 -10.66
C ILE A 25 -10.19 5.22 -11.10
N ASN A 26 -9.94 6.49 -10.76
CA ASN A 26 -10.76 7.62 -11.21
C ASN A 26 -10.62 7.88 -12.73
N ASP A 27 -9.58 7.36 -13.36
CA ASP A 27 -9.38 7.41 -14.81
C ASP A 27 -9.92 6.15 -15.47
N PHE A 28 -9.72 5.00 -14.82
CA PHE A 28 -10.18 3.69 -15.28
C PHE A 28 -11.69 3.64 -15.45
N VAL A 29 -12.47 4.16 -14.49
CA VAL A 29 -13.95 4.16 -14.57
C VAL A 29 -14.49 5.00 -15.74
N LYS A 30 -13.70 5.92 -16.29
CA LYS A 30 -14.06 6.74 -17.46
C LYS A 30 -13.82 6.02 -18.79
N ASN A 31 -12.99 4.98 -18.80
CA ASN A 31 -12.78 4.15 -19.98
C ASN A 31 -13.87 3.06 -20.02
N GLU A 32 -14.93 3.30 -20.79
CA GLU A 32 -16.11 2.44 -20.80
C GLU A 32 -15.82 1.00 -21.24
N LEU A 33 -14.88 0.78 -22.17
CA LEU A 33 -14.52 -0.57 -22.61
C LEU A 33 -13.84 -1.34 -21.48
N HIS A 34 -12.81 -0.73 -20.87
CA HIS A 34 -12.06 -1.36 -19.77
C HIS A 34 -12.96 -1.59 -18.56
N PHE A 35 -13.74 -0.58 -18.18
CA PHE A 35 -14.65 -0.66 -17.04
C PHE A 35 -15.72 -1.74 -17.25
N SER A 36 -16.33 -1.80 -18.44
CA SER A 36 -17.35 -2.80 -18.76
C SER A 36 -16.79 -4.22 -18.74
N LEU A 37 -15.60 -4.45 -19.29
CA LEU A 37 -14.95 -5.76 -19.29
C LEU A 37 -14.53 -6.17 -17.88
N TYR A 38 -13.98 -5.25 -17.09
CA TYR A 38 -13.57 -5.52 -15.72
C TYR A 38 -14.76 -5.88 -14.83
N VAL A 39 -15.87 -5.12 -14.92
CA VAL A 39 -17.10 -5.42 -14.17
C VAL A 39 -17.66 -6.79 -14.56
N GLN A 40 -17.74 -7.13 -15.86
CA GLN A 40 -18.24 -8.44 -16.29
C GLN A 40 -17.30 -9.58 -15.87
N ALA A 41 -15.98 -9.38 -15.97
CA ALA A 41 -14.99 -10.39 -15.58
C ALA A 41 -15.02 -10.64 -14.06
N LEU A 42 -15.07 -9.58 -13.25
CA LEU A 42 -15.18 -9.69 -11.80
C LEU A 42 -16.48 -10.38 -11.39
N GLN A 43 -17.60 -10.00 -12.02
CA GLN A 43 -18.89 -10.66 -11.81
C GLN A 43 -18.82 -12.15 -12.19
N SER A 44 -18.16 -12.50 -13.30
CA SER A 44 -17.98 -13.89 -13.74
C SER A 44 -17.25 -14.73 -12.69
N ILE A 45 -16.14 -14.23 -12.12
CA ILE A 45 -15.40 -14.98 -11.09
C ILE A 45 -16.10 -15.01 -9.72
N TYR A 46 -17.15 -14.21 -9.53
CA TYR A 46 -18.02 -14.28 -8.36
C TYR A 46 -19.09 -15.34 -8.56
N THR A 47 -19.81 -15.31 -9.69
CA THR A 47 -21.05 -16.09 -9.83
C THR A 47 -20.92 -17.36 -10.65
N ASN A 48 -19.96 -17.42 -11.58
CA ASN A 48 -19.81 -18.56 -12.47
C ASN A 48 -18.80 -19.59 -11.95
N LYS A 49 -18.17 -19.29 -10.82
CA LYS A 49 -17.21 -20.16 -10.14
C LYS A 49 -17.72 -20.59 -8.79
N SER A 50 -17.53 -21.85 -8.46
CA SER A 50 -17.68 -22.32 -7.09
C SER A 50 -16.53 -21.80 -6.22
N GLN A 51 -16.80 -21.56 -4.93
CA GLN A 51 -15.81 -20.99 -4.00
C GLN A 51 -14.63 -21.94 -3.71
N ASP A 52 -14.69 -23.21 -4.11
CA ASP A 52 -13.60 -24.19 -3.99
C ASP A 52 -12.71 -24.26 -5.23
N GLU A 53 -13.11 -23.63 -6.36
CA GLU A 53 -12.24 -23.52 -7.52
C GLU A 53 -11.03 -22.64 -7.20
N ILE A 54 -9.83 -23.13 -7.53
CA ILE A 54 -8.54 -22.52 -7.14
C ILE A 54 -8.37 -21.07 -7.58
N ASP A 55 -9.03 -20.71 -8.68
CA ASP A 55 -9.03 -19.40 -9.33
C ASP A 55 -10.38 -18.66 -9.17
N SER A 56 -11.23 -19.08 -8.22
CA SER A 56 -12.36 -18.28 -7.75
C SER A 56 -11.87 -17.08 -6.95
N PHE A 57 -12.68 -16.02 -6.90
CA PHE A 57 -12.35 -14.88 -6.05
C PHE A 57 -12.21 -15.28 -4.58
N PHE A 58 -13.04 -16.21 -4.09
CA PHE A 58 -12.97 -16.69 -2.72
C PHE A 58 -11.64 -17.37 -2.40
N GLN A 59 -11.17 -18.31 -3.24
CA GLN A 59 -9.88 -18.97 -3.01
C GLN A 59 -8.71 -17.98 -3.07
N ILE A 60 -8.72 -17.06 -4.03
CA ILE A 60 -7.66 -16.05 -4.17
C ILE A 60 -7.66 -15.12 -2.96
N ALA A 61 -8.80 -14.54 -2.59
CA ALA A 61 -8.94 -13.70 -1.40
C ALA A 61 -8.52 -14.42 -0.11
N GLY A 62 -8.87 -15.70 0.01
CA GLY A 62 -8.55 -16.55 1.15
C GLY A 62 -7.07 -16.79 1.38
N ILE A 63 -6.20 -16.63 0.37
CA ILE A 63 -4.74 -16.71 0.52
C ILE A 63 -4.25 -15.76 1.62
N HIS A 64 -4.86 -14.56 1.70
CA HIS A 64 -4.44 -13.54 2.64
C HIS A 64 -4.61 -13.98 4.10
N GLY A 65 -5.71 -14.67 4.43
CA GLY A 65 -6.10 -14.94 5.81
C GLY A 65 -7.00 -16.17 5.92
N LEU A 66 -8.25 -15.95 6.33
CA LEU A 66 -9.26 -17.00 6.42
C LEU A 66 -9.85 -17.33 5.05
N PRO A 67 -10.31 -18.57 4.82
CA PRO A 67 -10.08 -19.73 5.69
C PRO A 67 -8.61 -20.16 5.65
N TYR A 68 -8.08 -20.62 6.78
CA TYR A 68 -6.70 -21.09 6.88
C TYR A 68 -6.54 -22.48 6.25
N VAL A 69 -6.43 -22.52 4.92
CA VAL A 69 -6.32 -23.73 4.10
C VAL A 69 -5.17 -23.63 3.12
N SER A 70 -4.66 -24.78 2.67
CA SER A 70 -3.59 -24.81 1.67
C SER A 70 -4.12 -24.35 0.30
N TRP A 71 -3.45 -23.39 -0.33
CA TRP A 71 -3.74 -22.98 -1.70
C TRP A 71 -2.85 -23.74 -2.68
N ASP A 72 -3.47 -24.45 -3.63
CA ASP A 72 -2.83 -25.27 -4.67
C ASP A 72 -1.68 -26.15 -4.14
N GLY A 73 -1.89 -26.75 -2.96
CA GLY A 73 -0.95 -27.63 -2.26
C GLY A 73 0.38 -26.98 -1.87
N SER A 74 0.42 -25.66 -1.73
CA SER A 74 1.57 -24.92 -1.20
C SER A 74 1.55 -24.95 0.33
N GLY A 75 2.44 -25.71 0.98
CA GLY A 75 2.44 -25.87 2.43
C GLY A 75 1.21 -26.66 2.91
N GLY A 76 1.39 -27.93 3.29
CA GLY A 76 0.25 -28.82 3.57
C GLY A 76 -0.57 -28.47 4.81
N LYS A 77 0.04 -27.85 5.82
CA LYS A 77 -0.58 -27.44 7.09
C LYS A 77 0.17 -26.21 7.63
N PRO A 78 -0.43 -25.39 8.52
CA PRO A 78 0.29 -24.25 9.07
C PRO A 78 1.51 -24.73 9.84
N VAL A 79 2.63 -24.03 9.66
CA VAL A 79 3.90 -24.35 10.35
C VAL A 79 3.81 -24.17 11.86
N ASP A 80 3.01 -23.22 12.33
CA ASP A 80 2.63 -23.09 13.74
C ASP A 80 1.10 -23.00 13.86
N PRO A 81 0.43 -24.00 14.47
CA PRO A 81 -1.02 -23.98 14.66
C PRO A 81 -1.50 -22.91 15.66
N ASN A 82 -0.59 -22.34 16.46
CA ASN A 82 -0.88 -21.34 17.50
C ASN A 82 -0.54 -19.90 17.09
N ALA A 83 0.01 -19.67 15.89
CA ALA A 83 0.38 -18.35 15.38
C ALA A 83 -0.59 -17.86 14.31
N TRP A 84 -0.22 -16.79 13.60
CA TRP A 84 -0.88 -16.37 12.37
C TRP A 84 -0.84 -17.49 11.33
N LYS A 85 -1.98 -17.75 10.67
CA LYS A 85 -2.15 -18.87 9.73
C LYS A 85 -2.53 -18.41 8.32
N GLY A 86 -2.55 -17.11 8.03
CA GLY A 86 -2.64 -16.64 6.65
C GLY A 86 -1.30 -16.77 5.94
N TYR A 87 -1.28 -16.77 4.60
CA TYR A 87 -0.01 -16.71 3.87
C TYR A 87 0.60 -15.32 3.89
N CYS A 88 -0.20 -14.26 4.09
CA CYS A 88 0.30 -12.91 3.93
C CYS A 88 1.40 -12.57 4.93
N THR A 89 2.45 -11.94 4.41
CA THR A 89 3.56 -11.41 5.20
C THR A 89 3.22 -9.98 5.62
N HIS A 90 3.14 -9.76 6.93
CA HIS A 90 2.97 -8.44 7.54
C HIS A 90 3.98 -8.29 8.68
N GLY A 91 4.50 -7.08 8.88
CA GLY A 91 5.60 -6.81 9.80
C GLY A 91 6.94 -7.41 9.37
N ASP A 92 7.07 -7.77 8.10
CA ASP A 92 8.24 -8.47 7.58
C ASP A 92 8.80 -7.76 6.35
N VAL A 93 10.11 -7.91 6.11
CA VAL A 93 10.80 -7.36 4.93
C VAL A 93 10.25 -7.90 3.60
N LEU A 94 9.42 -8.96 3.64
CA LEU A 94 8.73 -9.53 2.48
C LEU A 94 7.37 -8.88 2.20
N PHE A 95 6.86 -7.98 3.05
CA PHE A 95 5.52 -7.38 2.88
C PHE A 95 5.31 -6.81 1.46
N PRO A 96 6.17 -5.92 0.93
CA PRO A 96 5.92 -5.33 -0.39
C PRO A 96 5.98 -6.38 -1.52
N THR A 97 6.93 -7.32 -1.43
CA THR A 97 7.21 -8.28 -2.49
C THR A 97 6.29 -9.48 -2.48
N PHE A 98 5.70 -9.86 -1.35
CA PHE A 98 4.65 -10.88 -1.27
C PHE A 98 3.36 -10.42 -1.95
N HIS A 99 2.96 -9.16 -1.73
CA HIS A 99 1.71 -8.64 -2.28
C HIS A 99 1.78 -8.43 -3.81
N ARG A 100 2.98 -8.28 -4.40
CA ARG A 100 3.16 -8.18 -5.86
C ARG A 100 2.67 -9.41 -6.65
N PRO A 101 3.14 -10.65 -6.42
CA PRO A 101 2.61 -11.84 -7.08
C PRO A 101 1.16 -12.15 -6.67
N TYR A 102 0.71 -11.70 -5.50
CA TYR A 102 -0.71 -11.77 -5.13
C TYR A 102 -1.57 -10.92 -6.08
N MET A 103 -1.13 -9.71 -6.39
CA MET A 103 -1.80 -8.82 -7.34
C MET A 103 -1.83 -9.39 -8.76
N ILE A 104 -0.71 -9.93 -9.25
CA ILE A 104 -0.69 -10.48 -10.62
C ILE A 104 -1.49 -11.77 -10.75
N LEU A 105 -1.69 -12.54 -9.67
CA LEU A 105 -2.57 -13.70 -9.65
C LEU A 105 -4.03 -13.29 -9.92
N LEU A 106 -4.58 -12.34 -9.16
CA LEU A 106 -5.95 -11.88 -9.40
C LEU A 106 -6.08 -11.25 -10.79
N GLU A 107 -5.12 -10.41 -11.18
CA GLU A 107 -5.12 -9.74 -12.48
C GLU A 107 -5.10 -10.73 -13.64
N GLN A 108 -4.29 -11.80 -13.55
CA GLN A 108 -4.26 -12.88 -14.54
C GLN A 108 -5.64 -13.53 -14.71
N VAL A 109 -6.33 -13.78 -13.60
CA VAL A 109 -7.65 -14.42 -13.62
C VAL A 109 -8.72 -13.48 -14.20
N ILE A 110 -8.74 -12.22 -13.77
CA ILE A 110 -9.68 -11.20 -14.29
C ILE A 110 -9.47 -11.01 -15.79
N GLN A 111 -8.22 -10.84 -16.24
CA GLN A 111 -7.92 -10.62 -17.65
C GLN A 111 -8.32 -11.83 -18.50
N ARG A 112 -8.06 -13.05 -18.03
CA ARG A 112 -8.46 -14.26 -18.75
C ARG A 112 -9.98 -14.34 -18.92
N GLU A 113 -10.76 -13.97 -17.91
CA GLU A 113 -12.22 -13.89 -18.04
C GLU A 113 -12.66 -12.74 -18.95
N ALA A 114 -12.00 -11.58 -18.88
CA ALA A 114 -12.28 -10.46 -19.78
C ALA A 114 -12.06 -10.84 -21.25
N VAL A 115 -11.00 -11.59 -21.57
CA VAL A 115 -10.73 -12.07 -22.94
C VAL A 115 -11.79 -13.07 -23.40
N LYS A 116 -12.22 -14.00 -22.53
CA LYS A 116 -13.32 -14.92 -22.85
C LYS A 116 -14.62 -14.17 -23.14
N ILE A 117 -14.96 -13.18 -22.32
CA ILE A 117 -16.17 -12.37 -22.47
C ILE A 117 -16.09 -11.53 -23.76
N ALA A 118 -14.94 -10.88 -24.02
CA ALA A 118 -14.71 -10.11 -25.24
C ALA A 118 -14.88 -10.93 -26.52
N ALA A 119 -14.53 -12.22 -26.49
CA ALA A 119 -14.73 -13.13 -27.62
C ALA A 119 -16.22 -13.38 -27.96
N THR A 120 -17.14 -13.10 -27.03
CA THR A 120 -18.59 -13.28 -27.25
C THR A 120 -19.29 -12.05 -27.82
N TYR A 121 -18.59 -10.92 -27.98
CA TYR A 121 -19.18 -9.74 -28.61
C TYR A 121 -19.38 -9.96 -30.12
N THR A 122 -20.56 -9.62 -30.62
CA THR A 122 -20.97 -9.77 -32.02
C THR A 122 -21.31 -8.43 -32.69
N SER A 123 -21.14 -7.31 -31.99
CA SER A 123 -21.37 -5.97 -32.54
C SER A 123 -20.25 -5.52 -33.46
N ALA A 124 -20.45 -4.42 -34.20
CA ALA A 124 -19.42 -3.81 -35.03
C ALA A 124 -18.15 -3.40 -34.23
N ASP A 125 -18.29 -3.21 -32.91
CA ASP A 125 -17.19 -2.86 -32.00
C ASP A 125 -16.51 -4.08 -31.36
N ALA A 126 -16.84 -5.31 -31.76
CA ALA A 126 -16.30 -6.54 -31.15
C ALA A 126 -14.77 -6.56 -31.10
N GLN A 127 -14.08 -6.05 -32.12
CA GLN A 127 -12.62 -5.97 -32.11
C GLN A 127 -12.09 -5.02 -31.04
N LYS A 128 -12.75 -3.88 -30.81
CA LYS A 128 -12.36 -2.94 -29.74
C LYS A 128 -12.46 -3.58 -28.36
N PHE A 129 -13.46 -4.44 -28.12
CA PHE A 129 -13.56 -5.19 -26.87
C PHE A 129 -12.44 -6.23 -26.71
N LYS A 130 -12.04 -6.91 -27.80
CA LYS A 130 -10.91 -7.85 -27.77
C LYS A 130 -9.60 -7.12 -27.46
N ASP A 131 -9.32 -6.03 -28.16
CA ASP A 131 -8.12 -5.21 -27.94
C ASP A 131 -8.10 -4.63 -26.51
N ALA A 132 -9.26 -4.17 -26.02
CA ALA A 132 -9.40 -3.69 -24.65
C ALA A 132 -9.15 -4.80 -23.62
N ALA A 133 -9.69 -6.01 -23.84
CA ALA A 133 -9.55 -7.13 -22.90
C ALA A 133 -8.09 -7.56 -22.72
N GLU A 134 -7.28 -7.53 -23.79
CA GLU A 134 -5.85 -7.78 -23.69
C GLU A 134 -5.13 -6.73 -22.83
N ASN A 135 -5.65 -5.50 -22.77
CA ASN A 135 -5.09 -4.37 -22.03
C ASN A 135 -5.69 -4.18 -20.62
N VAL A 136 -6.73 -4.92 -20.24
CA VAL A 136 -7.28 -4.83 -18.88
C VAL A 136 -6.21 -5.25 -17.87
N ARG A 137 -5.97 -4.37 -16.90
CA ARG A 137 -5.09 -4.58 -15.74
C ARG A 137 -5.82 -4.12 -14.49
N GLN A 138 -5.38 -4.59 -13.33
CA GLN A 138 -5.97 -4.21 -12.05
C GLN A 138 -5.76 -2.70 -11.82
N PRO A 139 -6.83 -1.90 -11.70
CA PRO A 139 -6.68 -0.48 -11.44
C PRO A 139 -6.14 -0.23 -10.03
N TYR A 140 -5.36 0.83 -9.87
CA TYR A 140 -4.85 1.27 -8.57
C TYR A 140 -5.63 2.46 -8.04
N TRP A 141 -5.82 2.54 -6.72
CA TRP A 141 -6.42 3.69 -6.06
C TRP A 141 -5.34 4.57 -5.45
N ASP A 142 -5.08 5.74 -6.06
CA ASP A 142 -4.08 6.69 -5.56
C ASP A 142 -4.63 7.50 -4.37
N TRP A 143 -4.68 6.84 -3.21
CA TRP A 143 -5.18 7.44 -1.98
C TRP A 143 -4.36 8.65 -1.50
N ALA A 144 -3.10 8.79 -1.94
CA ALA A 144 -2.25 9.93 -1.59
C ALA A 144 -2.58 11.18 -2.42
N ARG A 145 -3.08 10.98 -3.64
CA ARG A 145 -3.61 12.06 -4.50
C ARG A 145 -5.08 12.35 -4.21
N ASN A 146 -5.90 11.30 -4.10
CA ASN A 146 -7.33 11.38 -3.81
C ASN A 146 -7.76 10.20 -2.90
N SER A 147 -7.87 10.50 -1.61
CA SER A 147 -8.28 9.57 -0.55
C SER A 147 -9.72 9.11 -0.66
N VAL A 148 -10.57 9.70 -1.50
CA VAL A 148 -11.94 9.21 -1.71
C VAL A 148 -12.04 8.56 -3.09
N PRO A 149 -12.23 7.24 -3.17
CA PRO A 149 -12.48 6.55 -4.44
C PRO A 149 -13.74 7.08 -5.15
N PRO A 150 -13.87 6.84 -6.47
CA PRO A 150 -15.06 7.23 -7.21
C PRO A 150 -16.30 6.43 -6.76
N ALA A 151 -17.50 6.96 -7.01
CA ALA A 151 -18.75 6.42 -6.51
C ALA A 151 -19.04 4.99 -7.02
N GLU A 152 -18.55 4.67 -8.21
CA GLU A 152 -18.55 3.37 -8.86
C GLU A 152 -17.84 2.28 -8.03
N VAL A 153 -16.97 2.66 -7.10
CA VAL A 153 -16.25 1.72 -6.22
C VAL A 153 -16.88 1.64 -4.84
N ILE A 154 -17.34 2.77 -4.29
CA ILE A 154 -17.69 2.88 -2.86
C ILE A 154 -19.16 3.11 -2.54
N SER A 155 -20.01 3.50 -3.49
CA SER A 155 -21.37 3.96 -3.17
C SER A 155 -22.46 3.40 -4.08
N MET A 156 -22.17 3.17 -5.35
CA MET A 156 -23.17 2.68 -6.30
C MET A 156 -23.38 1.17 -6.14
N ASP A 157 -24.61 0.75 -5.81
CA ASP A 157 -24.98 -0.68 -5.79
C ASP A 157 -25.16 -1.26 -7.20
N GLN A 158 -25.35 -0.40 -8.20
CA GLN A 158 -25.45 -0.77 -9.61
C GLN A 158 -24.62 0.18 -10.47
N VAL A 159 -24.05 -0.34 -11.56
CA VAL A 159 -23.27 0.43 -12.53
C VAL A 159 -23.76 0.16 -13.95
N THR A 160 -23.57 1.12 -14.84
CA THR A 160 -23.92 0.97 -16.26
C THR A 160 -22.70 0.52 -17.04
N ILE A 161 -22.83 -0.56 -17.81
CA ILE A 161 -21.76 -1.14 -18.63
C ILE A 161 -22.24 -1.43 -20.05
N LEU A 162 -21.28 -1.58 -20.97
CA LEU A 162 -21.50 -2.11 -22.33
C LEU A 162 -21.40 -3.64 -22.28
N ALA A 163 -22.53 -4.34 -22.14
CA ALA A 163 -22.52 -5.79 -21.93
C ALA A 163 -22.48 -6.60 -23.23
N ALA A 164 -21.84 -7.77 -23.16
CA ALA A 164 -21.92 -8.78 -24.21
C ALA A 164 -23.37 -9.30 -24.39
N PRO A 165 -23.76 -9.81 -25.58
CA PRO A 165 -22.95 -9.91 -26.80
C PRO A 165 -22.98 -8.66 -27.69
N ASN A 166 -23.92 -7.73 -27.47
CA ASN A 166 -24.19 -6.66 -28.44
C ASN A 166 -23.56 -5.31 -28.08
N GLY A 167 -22.89 -5.18 -26.93
CA GLY A 167 -22.28 -3.92 -26.48
C GLY A 167 -23.29 -2.85 -26.10
N LYS A 168 -24.55 -3.21 -25.82
CA LYS A 168 -25.55 -2.25 -25.35
C LYS A 168 -25.28 -1.85 -23.91
N ARG A 169 -25.59 -0.59 -23.60
CA ARG A 169 -25.62 -0.09 -22.22
C ARG A 169 -26.70 -0.80 -21.44
N VAL A 170 -26.31 -1.43 -20.34
CA VAL A 170 -27.20 -2.07 -19.38
C VAL A 170 -26.77 -1.73 -17.97
N GLN A 171 -27.73 -1.67 -17.05
CA GLN A 171 -27.46 -1.53 -15.63
C GLN A 171 -27.28 -2.93 -15.02
N VAL A 172 -26.19 -3.13 -14.27
CA VAL A 172 -25.87 -4.39 -13.59
C VAL A 172 -25.58 -4.15 -12.12
N THR A 173 -25.74 -5.18 -11.29
CA THR A 173 -25.22 -5.18 -9.91
C THR A 173 -23.73 -4.89 -9.93
N ASN A 174 -23.27 -4.04 -9.02
CA ASN A 174 -21.88 -3.62 -8.99
C ASN A 174 -20.99 -4.58 -8.17
N PRO A 175 -20.13 -5.40 -8.79
CA PRO A 175 -19.25 -6.32 -8.07
C PRO A 175 -18.12 -5.60 -7.32
N LEU A 176 -17.85 -4.32 -7.61
CA LEU A 176 -16.85 -3.52 -6.86
C LEU A 176 -17.34 -3.10 -5.47
N ARG A 177 -18.67 -3.09 -5.28
CA ARG A 177 -19.29 -2.56 -4.07
C ARG A 177 -19.11 -3.48 -2.86
N ARG A 178 -19.18 -4.80 -3.09
CA ARG A 178 -19.03 -5.85 -2.10
C ARG A 178 -18.94 -7.22 -2.76
N TYR A 179 -18.24 -8.16 -2.12
CA TYR A 179 -18.37 -9.59 -2.41
C TYR A 179 -19.50 -10.19 -1.58
N THR A 180 -20.19 -11.22 -2.10
CA THR A 180 -21.24 -11.96 -1.39
C THR A 180 -20.87 -13.42 -1.31
N PHE A 181 -20.75 -13.95 -0.10
CA PHE A 181 -20.37 -15.33 0.16
C PHE A 181 -21.51 -16.31 -0.18
N HIS A 182 -21.16 -17.44 -0.80
CA HIS A 182 -22.07 -18.49 -1.23
C HIS A 182 -21.41 -19.90 -1.13
N PRO A 183 -21.31 -20.48 0.09
CA PRO A 183 -21.80 -19.99 1.38
C PRO A 183 -20.76 -19.16 2.15
N ILE A 184 -21.16 -18.60 3.30
CA ILE A 184 -20.22 -18.10 4.31
C ILE A 184 -19.39 -19.28 4.81
N ASP A 185 -18.07 -19.12 4.87
CA ASP A 185 -17.18 -20.17 5.36
C ASP A 185 -17.33 -20.37 6.87
N LYS A 186 -17.34 -21.63 7.31
CA LYS A 186 -17.59 -21.99 8.71
C LYS A 186 -16.47 -21.58 9.65
N SER A 187 -15.27 -21.29 9.13
CA SER A 187 -14.13 -20.83 9.92
C SER A 187 -14.21 -19.36 10.31
N PHE A 188 -15.11 -18.58 9.70
CA PHE A 188 -15.21 -17.16 9.98
C PHE A 188 -15.71 -16.91 11.40
N PRO A 189 -15.00 -16.11 12.22
CA PRO A 189 -15.49 -15.75 13.55
C PRO A 189 -16.64 -14.76 13.46
N ARG A 190 -17.36 -14.50 14.56
CA ARG A 190 -18.28 -13.35 14.61
C ARG A 190 -17.49 -12.04 14.51
N PRO A 191 -18.04 -11.00 13.85
CA PRO A 191 -19.37 -10.97 13.21
C PRO A 191 -19.40 -11.56 11.79
N TYR A 192 -18.25 -11.85 11.17
CA TYR A 192 -18.13 -12.32 9.79
C TYR A 192 -18.91 -13.61 9.48
N SER A 193 -19.05 -14.53 10.44
CA SER A 193 -19.91 -15.72 10.32
C SER A 193 -21.39 -15.41 10.05
N GLN A 194 -21.85 -14.18 10.32
CA GLN A 194 -23.23 -13.75 10.11
C GLN A 194 -23.39 -12.85 8.89
N TRP A 195 -22.28 -12.36 8.33
CA TRP A 195 -22.29 -11.39 7.24
C TRP A 195 -22.22 -12.10 5.89
N LYS A 196 -23.34 -12.10 5.17
CA LYS A 196 -23.43 -12.71 3.84
C LYS A 196 -22.60 -11.96 2.79
N SER A 197 -22.27 -10.69 3.04
CA SER A 197 -21.48 -9.86 2.13
C SER A 197 -20.40 -9.11 2.89
N THR A 198 -19.43 -8.60 2.15
CA THR A 198 -18.45 -7.68 2.71
C THR A 198 -19.08 -6.32 3.02
N TYR A 199 -18.75 -5.77 4.17
CA TYR A 199 -19.25 -4.50 4.69
C TYR A 199 -18.10 -3.54 5.00
N ARG A 200 -18.31 -2.26 4.70
CA ARG A 200 -17.47 -1.11 5.06
C ARG A 200 -18.25 -0.23 6.03
N TYR A 201 -17.67 0.13 7.18
CA TYR A 201 -18.33 0.91 8.23
C TYR A 201 -19.70 0.32 8.66
N PRO A 202 -19.76 -0.97 9.07
CA PRO A 202 -20.99 -1.57 9.54
C PRO A 202 -21.48 -0.86 10.82
N THR A 203 -22.76 -0.54 10.87
CA THR A 203 -23.41 0.15 12.01
C THR A 203 -23.69 -0.77 13.20
N SER A 204 -23.60 -2.09 13.02
CA SER A 204 -23.81 -3.09 14.08
C SER A 204 -23.13 -4.41 13.72
N GLY A 205 -23.03 -5.32 14.70
CA GLY A 205 -22.61 -6.71 14.48
C GLY A 205 -23.75 -7.68 14.12
N SER A 206 -24.94 -7.17 13.75
CA SER A 206 -26.07 -8.01 13.34
C SER A 206 -25.82 -8.70 11.99
N ALA A 207 -26.67 -9.65 11.59
CA ALA A 207 -26.48 -10.40 10.33
C ALA A 207 -26.57 -9.54 9.05
N ASN A 208 -27.32 -8.43 9.10
CA ASN A 208 -27.52 -7.53 7.96
C ASN A 208 -27.32 -6.07 8.40
N PRO A 209 -26.09 -5.65 8.72
CA PRO A 209 -25.84 -4.29 9.15
C PRO A 209 -26.02 -3.30 7.99
N ALA A 210 -26.46 -2.08 8.30
CA ALA A 210 -26.31 -0.96 7.37
C ALA A 210 -24.84 -0.48 7.35
N GLU A 211 -24.41 0.11 6.25
CA GLU A 211 -23.07 0.69 6.07
C GLU A 211 -23.12 2.23 6.19
N ASP A 212 -22.24 2.84 6.99
CA ASP A 212 -22.04 4.30 7.01
C ASP A 212 -20.94 4.74 6.03
N ILE A 213 -21.26 4.64 4.74
CA ILE A 213 -20.35 5.06 3.66
C ILE A 213 -20.04 6.57 3.72
N ASN A 214 -20.95 7.39 4.25
CA ASN A 214 -20.68 8.82 4.41
C ASN A 214 -19.68 9.08 5.53
N GLY A 215 -19.74 8.32 6.63
CA GLY A 215 -18.72 8.32 7.68
C GLY A 215 -17.36 7.86 7.18
N MET A 216 -17.32 6.82 6.35
CA MET A 216 -16.09 6.39 5.68
C MET A 216 -15.49 7.51 4.82
N LYS A 217 -16.30 8.15 3.96
CA LYS A 217 -15.86 9.29 3.13
C LYS A 217 -15.31 10.43 3.98
N ARG A 218 -15.99 10.82 5.06
CA ARG A 218 -15.53 11.88 5.97
C ARG A 218 -14.18 11.51 6.61
N THR A 219 -14.02 10.25 7.05
CA THR A 219 -12.76 9.77 7.63
C THR A 219 -11.61 9.87 6.62
N LEU A 220 -11.80 9.37 5.40
CA LEU A 220 -10.81 9.43 4.34
C LEU A 220 -10.44 10.88 3.97
N GLN A 221 -11.44 11.75 3.80
CA GLN A 221 -11.23 13.17 3.51
C GLN A 221 -10.42 13.87 4.60
N ARG A 222 -10.68 13.54 5.87
CA ARG A 222 -9.95 14.12 7.02
C ARG A 222 -8.52 13.61 7.09
N ALA A 223 -8.29 12.35 6.73
CA ALA A 223 -6.96 11.75 6.66
C ALA A 223 -6.14 12.20 5.44
N GLN A 224 -6.75 12.80 4.41
CA GLN A 224 -6.10 13.15 3.13
C GLN A 224 -4.74 13.84 3.27
N SER A 225 -4.66 14.85 4.16
CA SER A 225 -3.45 15.65 4.35
C SER A 225 -2.33 14.80 4.95
N GLN A 226 -2.64 14.04 6.01
CA GLN A 226 -1.70 13.12 6.63
C GLN A 226 -1.22 12.09 5.59
N ILE A 227 -2.15 11.38 4.96
CA ILE A 227 -1.88 10.32 3.97
C ILE A 227 -0.94 10.82 2.87
N ARG A 228 -1.21 12.00 2.29
CA ARG A 228 -0.35 12.60 1.27
C ARG A 228 1.05 12.91 1.81
N SER A 229 1.13 13.57 2.96
CA SER A 229 2.41 13.98 3.56
C SER A 229 3.28 12.78 3.94
N THR A 230 2.69 11.73 4.52
CA THR A 230 3.42 10.53 4.92
C THR A 230 3.91 9.75 3.70
N THR A 231 3.12 9.68 2.62
CA THR A 231 3.57 9.07 1.35
C THR A 231 4.69 9.86 0.70
N TYR A 232 4.58 11.18 0.65
CA TYR A 232 5.64 12.02 0.12
C TYR A 232 6.93 11.86 0.91
N ASN A 233 6.86 11.93 2.24
CA ASN A 233 8.02 11.75 3.12
C ASN A 233 8.62 10.34 2.98
N MET A 234 7.79 9.30 2.89
CA MET A 234 8.23 7.93 2.65
C MET A 234 9.04 7.83 1.33
N LEU A 235 8.49 8.31 0.21
CA LEU A 235 9.16 8.26 -1.10
C LEU A 235 10.43 9.11 -1.15
N THR A 236 10.41 10.29 -0.51
CA THR A 236 11.49 11.27 -0.63
C THR A 236 12.57 11.16 0.44
N ARG A 237 12.38 10.40 1.51
CA ARG A 237 13.32 10.38 2.64
C ARG A 237 13.73 9.00 3.12
N VAL A 238 12.90 7.98 2.91
CA VAL A 238 13.24 6.62 3.33
C VAL A 238 14.13 5.98 2.27
N ARG A 239 15.32 5.50 2.68
CA ARG A 239 16.38 5.01 1.78
C ARG A 239 16.77 3.56 1.99
N THR A 240 16.44 2.96 3.13
CA THR A 240 16.77 1.57 3.44
C THR A 240 15.55 0.68 3.34
N TRP A 241 15.74 -0.57 2.92
CA TRP A 241 14.64 -1.52 2.77
C TRP A 241 13.89 -1.81 4.08
N PRO A 242 14.54 -2.04 5.24
CA PRO A 242 13.81 -2.30 6.48
C PRO A 242 12.93 -1.12 6.90
N ALA A 243 13.40 0.12 6.72
CA ALA A 243 12.64 1.32 7.04
C ALA A 243 11.46 1.57 6.08
N PHE A 244 11.60 1.15 4.82
CA PHE A 244 10.58 1.31 3.80
C PHE A 244 9.51 0.21 3.86
N SER A 245 9.92 -1.05 4.00
CA SER A 245 9.08 -2.19 3.68
C SER A 245 7.98 -2.48 4.68
N ASN A 246 8.24 -2.33 5.98
CA ASN A 246 7.37 -2.90 7.02
C ASN A 246 7.22 -2.01 8.26
N HIS A 247 6.29 -2.36 9.14
CA HIS A 247 5.97 -1.61 10.37
C HIS A 247 6.70 -2.10 11.63
N THR A 248 7.66 -3.04 11.51
CA THR A 248 8.36 -3.60 12.66
C THR A 248 9.32 -2.59 13.27
N VAL A 249 9.44 -2.65 14.60
CA VAL A 249 10.31 -1.76 15.38
C VAL A 249 11.77 -1.90 14.94
N GLY A 250 12.48 -0.78 14.83
CA GLY A 250 13.87 -0.77 14.36
C GLY A 250 14.04 -0.33 12.91
N ASP A 251 13.27 0.68 12.50
CA ASP A 251 13.31 1.40 11.22
C ASP A 251 14.66 2.05 10.83
N GLY A 252 15.76 1.70 11.50
CA GLY A 252 17.09 2.28 11.28
C GLY A 252 17.18 3.78 11.61
N GLY A 253 16.24 4.33 12.39
CA GLY A 253 16.21 5.75 12.74
C GLY A 253 15.41 6.63 11.77
N SER A 254 14.56 6.05 10.92
CA SER A 254 13.67 6.82 10.05
C SER A 254 12.74 7.73 10.85
N SER A 255 12.60 8.97 10.40
CA SER A 255 11.59 9.92 10.90
C SER A 255 10.26 9.86 10.13
N SER A 256 10.19 9.00 9.11
CA SER A 256 9.06 8.87 8.18
C SER A 256 8.43 7.48 8.26
N ASN A 257 7.13 7.40 7.96
CA ASN A 257 6.38 6.15 7.93
C ASN A 257 6.93 5.20 6.85
N SER A 258 6.88 3.90 7.15
CA SER A 258 7.08 2.85 6.15
C SER A 258 5.86 2.73 5.23
N LEU A 259 6.01 1.99 4.13
CA LEU A 259 4.90 1.67 3.23
C LEU A 259 3.79 0.92 3.97
N GLU A 260 4.14 -0.08 4.78
CA GLU A 260 3.18 -0.88 5.55
C GLU A 260 2.42 -0.02 6.58
N ALA A 261 3.09 0.90 7.27
CA ALA A 261 2.42 1.77 8.24
C ALA A 261 1.33 2.67 7.61
N ILE A 262 1.56 3.15 6.38
CA ILE A 262 0.56 3.95 5.65
C ILE A 262 -0.55 3.03 5.12
N HIS A 263 -0.18 1.85 4.62
CA HIS A 263 -1.11 0.80 4.17
C HIS A 263 -2.12 0.42 5.27
N ASP A 264 -1.65 0.22 6.50
CA ASP A 264 -2.47 -0.14 7.66
C ASP A 264 -3.53 0.93 7.95
N GLY A 265 -3.15 2.20 7.78
CA GLY A 265 -4.08 3.32 7.91
C GLY A 265 -5.21 3.29 6.88
N ILE A 266 -4.91 2.96 5.63
CA ILE A 266 -5.95 2.83 4.59
C ILE A 266 -6.91 1.67 4.92
N HIS A 267 -6.39 0.53 5.38
CA HIS A 267 -7.22 -0.59 5.82
C HIS A 267 -8.22 -0.18 6.91
N ASN A 268 -7.73 0.47 7.96
CA ASN A 268 -8.57 0.90 9.08
C ASN A 268 -9.57 1.99 8.66
N ASN A 269 -9.14 2.97 7.84
CA ASN A 269 -9.98 4.07 7.36
C ASN A 269 -11.05 3.64 6.34
N VAL A 270 -10.91 2.47 5.70
CA VAL A 270 -11.95 1.90 4.82
C VAL A 270 -12.83 0.92 5.57
N GLY A 271 -12.24 0.11 6.46
CA GLY A 271 -12.95 -0.92 7.19
C GLY A 271 -13.93 -0.35 8.20
N GLY A 272 -13.48 0.54 9.09
CA GLY A 272 -14.31 1.09 10.15
C GLY A 272 -15.03 0.02 11.00
N GLY A 273 -14.35 -1.10 11.29
CA GLY A 273 -14.94 -2.28 11.95
C GLY A 273 -15.54 -3.32 10.99
N GLY A 274 -15.46 -3.08 9.69
CA GLY A 274 -15.83 -3.99 8.62
C GLY A 274 -14.72 -4.96 8.21
N HIS A 275 -14.79 -5.48 6.99
CA HIS A 275 -13.85 -6.49 6.50
C HIS A 275 -12.46 -5.90 6.26
N MET A 276 -12.38 -4.72 5.63
CA MET A 276 -11.11 -4.05 5.31
C MET A 276 -10.25 -3.71 6.53
N SER A 277 -10.80 -3.72 7.75
CA SER A 277 -10.06 -3.48 8.99
C SER A 277 -9.61 -4.75 9.72
N ASP A 278 -9.85 -5.96 9.20
CA ASP A 278 -9.31 -7.20 9.77
C ASP A 278 -8.48 -7.96 8.72
N PRO A 279 -7.16 -8.15 8.92
CA PRO A 279 -6.32 -8.87 7.96
C PRO A 279 -6.80 -10.28 7.66
N SER A 280 -7.56 -10.92 8.54
CA SER A 280 -8.10 -12.26 8.33
C SER A 280 -9.12 -12.32 7.20
N VAL A 281 -9.79 -11.21 6.88
CA VAL A 281 -10.91 -11.17 5.92
C VAL A 281 -10.88 -9.96 4.98
N ALA A 282 -9.91 -9.06 5.11
CA ALA A 282 -9.83 -7.83 4.33
C ALA A 282 -9.82 -8.07 2.81
N ALA A 283 -9.13 -9.12 2.36
CA ALA A 283 -9.02 -9.44 0.95
C ALA A 283 -10.34 -9.84 0.27
N PHE A 284 -11.39 -10.17 1.03
CA PHE A 284 -12.70 -10.43 0.44
C PHE A 284 -13.40 -9.15 -0.03
N ASP A 285 -13.02 -7.97 0.50
CA ASP A 285 -13.58 -6.71 0.01
C ASP A 285 -12.90 -6.34 -1.32
N PRO A 286 -13.64 -6.13 -2.44
CA PRO A 286 -13.03 -5.85 -3.75
C PRO A 286 -12.07 -4.65 -3.77
N ILE A 287 -12.25 -3.66 -2.88
CA ILE A 287 -11.37 -2.48 -2.82
C ILE A 287 -9.96 -2.84 -2.32
N PHE A 288 -9.78 -3.97 -1.64
CA PHE A 288 -8.48 -4.50 -1.21
C PHE A 288 -7.48 -4.50 -2.37
N PHE A 289 -7.89 -5.01 -3.52
CA PHE A 289 -7.01 -5.18 -4.67
C PHE A 289 -6.71 -3.85 -5.38
N MET A 290 -7.56 -2.83 -5.23
CA MET A 290 -7.24 -1.48 -5.73
C MET A 290 -6.26 -0.76 -4.80
N HIS A 291 -6.42 -0.95 -3.49
CA HIS A 291 -5.49 -0.48 -2.47
C HIS A 291 -4.10 -1.11 -2.67
N HIS A 292 -4.03 -2.43 -2.76
CA HIS A 292 -2.77 -3.17 -2.93
C HIS A 292 -2.12 -2.94 -4.30
N ALA A 293 -2.88 -2.65 -5.36
CA ALA A 293 -2.30 -2.16 -6.61
C ALA A 293 -1.59 -0.80 -6.45
N ASN A 294 -2.06 0.08 -5.56
CA ASN A 294 -1.34 1.32 -5.27
C ASN A 294 -0.14 1.11 -4.33
N VAL A 295 -0.23 0.18 -3.38
CA VAL A 295 0.94 -0.26 -2.57
C VAL A 295 2.04 -0.79 -3.48
N ASP A 296 1.68 -1.61 -4.46
CA ASP A 296 2.59 -2.13 -5.46
C ASP A 296 3.15 -1.03 -6.39
N ARG A 297 2.34 -0.03 -6.75
CA ARG A 297 2.80 1.18 -7.45
C ARG A 297 3.82 1.95 -6.64
N LEU A 298 3.58 2.16 -5.34
CA LEU A 298 4.49 2.85 -4.44
C LEU A 298 5.81 2.09 -4.27
N LEU A 299 5.78 0.74 -4.27
CA LEU A 299 6.98 -0.08 -4.37
C LEU A 299 7.79 0.24 -5.63
N SER A 300 7.16 0.26 -6.80
CA SER A 300 7.86 0.60 -8.05
C SER A 300 8.42 2.03 -8.06
N LEU A 301 7.67 3.01 -7.56
CA LEU A 301 8.14 4.41 -7.44
C LEU A 301 9.32 4.51 -6.47
N TRP A 302 9.23 3.88 -5.29
CA TRP A 302 10.30 3.89 -4.30
C TRP A 302 11.56 3.20 -4.82
N SER A 303 11.44 2.05 -5.49
CA SER A 303 12.60 1.35 -6.07
C SER A 303 13.30 2.17 -7.16
N ALA A 304 12.53 2.91 -7.97
CA ALA A 304 13.08 3.84 -8.93
C ALA A 304 13.81 5.04 -8.27
N LEU A 305 13.35 5.48 -7.10
CA LEU A 305 14.01 6.52 -6.31
C LEU A 305 15.24 6.03 -5.54
N ASN A 306 15.36 4.72 -5.33
CA ASN A 306 16.41 4.08 -4.54
C ASN A 306 17.08 2.94 -5.32
N PRO A 307 17.67 3.23 -6.50
CA PRO A 307 18.27 2.21 -7.35
C PRO A 307 19.35 1.44 -6.58
N GLY A 308 19.34 0.11 -6.70
CA GLY A 308 20.27 -0.78 -6.00
C GLY A 308 19.86 -1.15 -4.57
N THR A 309 18.77 -0.59 -4.03
CA THR A 309 18.22 -1.01 -2.73
C THR A 309 17.06 -1.98 -2.92
N TRP A 310 17.15 -3.16 -2.30
CA TRP A 310 16.14 -4.22 -2.38
C TRP A 310 16.01 -4.98 -1.06
N VAL A 311 15.28 -6.09 -1.06
CA VAL A 311 15.03 -6.92 0.13
C VAL A 311 16.35 -7.30 0.81
N THR A 312 16.42 -7.07 2.12
CA THR A 312 17.58 -7.38 2.95
C THR A 312 17.25 -8.49 3.94
N PRO A 313 18.23 -9.34 4.32
CA PRO A 313 18.01 -10.39 5.31
C PRO A 313 17.47 -9.85 6.64
N ASN A 314 16.48 -10.55 7.19
CA ASN A 314 15.86 -10.27 8.49
C ASN A 314 15.26 -11.56 9.06
N THR A 315 14.48 -11.46 10.13
CA THR A 315 13.68 -12.57 10.67
C THR A 315 12.20 -12.26 10.52
N SER A 316 11.39 -13.27 10.16
CA SER A 316 9.94 -13.16 10.18
C SER A 316 9.47 -12.96 11.61
N GLN A 317 8.69 -11.91 11.88
CA GLN A 317 8.26 -11.56 13.23
C GLN A 317 7.14 -12.50 13.69
N ASP A 318 5.97 -12.37 13.07
CA ASP A 318 4.75 -13.05 13.48
C ASP A 318 4.57 -14.43 12.81
N GLY A 319 5.39 -14.72 11.80
CA GLY A 319 5.26 -15.92 10.96
C GLY A 319 4.06 -15.86 10.00
N THR A 320 3.92 -16.91 9.19
CA THR A 320 2.83 -17.12 8.23
C THR A 320 2.44 -18.60 8.19
N TRP A 321 1.53 -18.97 7.29
CA TRP A 321 1.20 -20.38 7.01
C TRP A 321 2.43 -21.25 6.73
N THR A 322 3.45 -20.72 6.03
CA THR A 322 4.65 -21.48 5.60
C THR A 322 5.95 -21.04 6.28
N ILE A 323 5.97 -19.89 6.93
CA ILE A 323 7.17 -19.29 7.53
C ILE A 323 7.00 -19.26 9.05
N PRO A 324 7.83 -19.98 9.83
CA PRO A 324 7.78 -19.91 11.29
C PRO A 324 8.14 -18.50 11.80
N ALA A 325 7.54 -18.09 12.91
CA ALA A 325 7.98 -16.91 13.65
C ALA A 325 9.47 -17.06 14.05
N GLY A 326 10.24 -15.99 13.91
CA GLY A 326 11.68 -15.94 14.12
C GLY A 326 12.54 -16.55 13.01
N ALA A 327 11.94 -17.13 11.96
CA ALA A 327 12.72 -17.74 10.87
C ALA A 327 13.47 -16.68 10.04
N PRO A 328 14.70 -16.96 9.58
CA PRO A 328 15.41 -16.06 8.68
C PRO A 328 14.65 -15.94 7.34
N ILE A 329 14.53 -14.71 6.86
CA ILE A 329 13.88 -14.35 5.60
C ILE A 329 14.75 -13.36 4.83
N ASP A 330 14.74 -13.46 3.51
CA ASP A 330 15.58 -12.68 2.61
C ASP A 330 14.96 -12.61 1.19
N GLU A 331 15.70 -12.08 0.23
CA GLU A 331 15.20 -11.93 -1.14
C GLU A 331 14.91 -13.25 -1.88
N ASN A 332 15.48 -14.37 -1.41
CA ASN A 332 15.35 -15.70 -2.00
C ASN A 332 14.33 -16.58 -1.27
N THR A 333 13.74 -16.06 -0.19
CA THR A 333 12.66 -16.73 0.52
C THR A 333 11.45 -16.89 -0.40
N SER A 334 10.89 -18.09 -0.41
CA SER A 334 9.73 -18.42 -1.25
C SER A 334 8.52 -17.59 -0.86
N LEU A 335 7.97 -16.85 -1.82
CA LEU A 335 6.72 -16.11 -1.70
C LEU A 335 5.54 -17.07 -1.94
N THR A 336 5.34 -18.00 -1.01
CA THR A 336 4.22 -18.95 -1.07
C THR A 336 2.89 -18.22 -0.89
N PRO A 337 1.79 -18.63 -1.56
CA PRO A 337 1.65 -19.85 -2.31
C PRO A 337 1.88 -19.67 -3.82
N PHE A 338 2.54 -18.60 -4.24
CA PHE A 338 2.58 -18.18 -5.64
C PHE A 338 3.60 -18.99 -6.44
N TRP A 339 3.15 -20.09 -7.04
CA TRP A 339 3.92 -20.89 -7.99
C TRP A 339 4.28 -20.05 -9.24
N ASN A 340 5.56 -19.92 -9.58
CA ASN A 340 6.01 -19.30 -10.84
C ASN A 340 6.33 -20.33 -11.92
N SER A 341 6.37 -21.61 -11.55
CA SER A 341 6.47 -22.76 -12.43
C SER A 341 5.73 -23.94 -11.79
N GLN A 342 5.80 -25.12 -12.42
CA GLN A 342 5.23 -26.34 -11.86
C GLN A 342 5.96 -26.83 -10.58
N THR A 343 7.16 -26.32 -10.29
CA THR A 343 8.03 -26.83 -9.22
C THR A 343 8.63 -25.75 -8.32
N SER A 344 8.47 -24.46 -8.66
CA SER A 344 9.09 -23.34 -7.94
C SER A 344 8.11 -22.22 -7.63
N TYR A 345 8.40 -21.48 -6.56
CA TYR A 345 7.66 -20.29 -6.16
C TYR A 345 8.32 -19.01 -6.70
N TRP A 346 7.55 -17.94 -6.76
CA TRP A 346 8.10 -16.59 -6.82
C TRP A 346 8.99 -16.32 -5.60
N VAL A 347 10.00 -15.48 -5.82
CA VAL A 347 10.92 -14.96 -4.80
C VAL A 347 11.07 -13.45 -5.02
N SER A 348 11.43 -12.72 -3.98
CA SER A 348 11.58 -11.25 -4.06
C SER A 348 12.60 -10.83 -5.12
N ALA A 349 13.67 -11.60 -5.32
CA ALA A 349 14.69 -11.35 -6.33
C ALA A 349 14.12 -11.27 -7.77
N ASN A 350 13.00 -11.97 -8.04
CA ASN A 350 12.45 -12.10 -9.39
C ASN A 350 11.20 -11.23 -9.63
N VAL A 351 10.84 -10.36 -8.67
CA VAL A 351 9.68 -9.46 -8.79
C VAL A 351 10.06 -7.97 -8.71
N GLY A 352 11.35 -7.63 -8.84
CA GLY A 352 11.82 -6.24 -8.80
C GLY A 352 11.37 -5.40 -9.99
N THR A 353 11.21 -6.00 -11.17
CA THR A 353 10.75 -5.34 -12.40
C THR A 353 9.34 -5.80 -12.77
N THR A 354 8.46 -4.86 -13.15
CA THR A 354 7.03 -5.18 -13.37
C THR A 354 6.72 -5.62 -14.80
N ALA A 355 7.46 -5.13 -15.81
CA ALA A 355 7.17 -5.43 -17.21
C ALA A 355 7.20 -6.94 -17.53
N PRO A 356 8.17 -7.75 -17.04
CA PRO A 356 8.14 -9.21 -17.21
C PRO A 356 6.93 -9.89 -16.55
N LEU A 357 6.33 -9.25 -15.54
CA LEU A 357 5.12 -9.71 -14.85
C LEU A 357 3.83 -9.30 -15.60
N GLY A 358 3.95 -8.62 -16.74
CA GLY A 358 2.83 -8.30 -17.63
C GLY A 358 2.17 -6.95 -17.40
N TYR A 359 2.73 -6.06 -16.56
CA TYR A 359 2.18 -4.74 -16.30
C TYR A 359 3.24 -3.66 -16.01
N THR A 360 2.85 -2.39 -16.09
CA THR A 360 3.62 -1.25 -15.58
C THR A 360 2.67 -0.14 -15.12
N TYR A 361 3.21 1.03 -14.80
CA TYR A 361 2.46 2.20 -14.37
C TYR A 361 2.72 3.41 -15.29
N PRO A 362 1.73 4.31 -15.48
CA PRO A 362 1.86 5.48 -16.35
C PRO A 362 3.08 6.36 -16.09
N GLU A 363 3.56 6.41 -14.84
CA GLU A 363 4.74 7.17 -14.43
C GLU A 363 6.04 6.71 -15.09
N PHE A 364 6.07 5.48 -15.63
CA PHE A 364 7.23 4.91 -16.31
C PHE A 364 7.14 4.99 -17.84
N ASN A 365 6.05 5.52 -18.39
CA ASN A 365 5.89 5.64 -19.84
C ASN A 365 6.95 6.59 -20.42
N GLY A 366 7.56 6.18 -21.52
CA GLY A 366 8.59 6.95 -22.23
C GLY A 366 9.95 7.00 -21.53
N LEU A 367 10.10 6.34 -20.37
CA LEU A 367 11.37 6.26 -19.67
C LEU A 367 12.22 5.11 -20.19
N ASP A 368 13.51 5.38 -20.36
CA ASP A 368 14.50 4.35 -20.65
C ASP A 368 14.87 3.59 -19.36
N ALA A 369 14.26 2.42 -19.17
CA ALA A 369 14.50 1.55 -18.02
C ALA A 369 15.97 1.08 -17.90
N SER A 370 16.78 1.20 -18.96
CA SER A 370 18.20 0.84 -18.93
C SER A 370 19.08 1.88 -18.24
N ASN A 371 18.55 3.08 -17.95
CA ASN A 371 19.27 4.17 -17.30
C ASN A 371 18.64 4.55 -15.95
N PRO A 372 19.06 3.92 -14.83
CA PRO A 372 18.49 4.17 -13.50
C PRO A 372 18.54 5.63 -13.06
N SER A 373 19.56 6.40 -13.46
CA SER A 373 19.68 7.82 -13.09
C SER A 373 18.64 8.70 -13.77
N VAL A 374 18.37 8.44 -15.06
CA VAL A 374 17.30 9.14 -15.80
C VAL A 374 15.93 8.78 -15.24
N VAL A 375 15.70 7.50 -14.95
CA VAL A 375 14.46 7.03 -14.32
C VAL A 375 14.29 7.68 -12.94
N GLN A 376 15.31 7.63 -12.08
CA GLN A 376 15.28 8.23 -10.74
C GLN A 376 14.94 9.72 -10.81
N THR A 377 15.57 10.47 -11.71
CA THR A 377 15.33 11.91 -11.87
C THR A 377 13.90 12.18 -12.36
N ALA A 378 13.41 11.42 -13.34
CA ALA A 378 12.06 11.58 -13.86
C ALA A 378 11.00 11.26 -12.80
N ILE A 379 11.17 10.14 -12.09
CA ILE A 379 10.27 9.72 -11.01
C ILE A 379 10.30 10.71 -9.85
N ALA A 380 11.46 11.27 -9.48
CA ALA A 380 11.55 12.30 -8.46
C ALA A 380 10.71 13.54 -8.82
N ARG A 381 10.76 13.99 -10.08
CA ARG A 381 9.90 15.10 -10.54
C ARG A 381 8.42 14.76 -10.49
N ILE A 382 8.05 13.55 -10.92
CA ILE A 382 6.65 13.09 -10.88
C ILE A 382 6.15 13.03 -9.42
N VAL A 383 6.94 12.47 -8.49
CA VAL A 383 6.60 12.41 -7.06
C VAL A 383 6.44 13.80 -6.46
N ASN A 384 7.32 14.74 -6.80
CA ASN A 384 7.20 16.14 -6.38
C ASN A 384 5.92 16.78 -6.94
N GLN A 385 5.57 16.53 -8.21
CA GLN A 385 4.35 17.05 -8.82
C GLN A 385 3.08 16.46 -8.19
N LEU A 386 3.08 15.15 -7.91
CA LEU A 386 1.92 14.47 -7.32
C LEU A 386 1.72 14.88 -5.86
N TYR A 387 2.79 14.89 -5.06
CA TYR A 387 2.65 14.92 -3.60
C TYR A 387 3.39 16.08 -2.89
N GLY A 388 4.32 16.78 -3.54
CA GLY A 388 5.25 17.75 -2.92
C GLY A 388 4.69 19.12 -2.49
N GLY A 389 3.38 19.36 -2.57
CA GLY A 389 2.73 20.46 -1.82
C GLY A 389 2.86 21.89 -2.36
N GLY A 390 3.42 22.15 -3.54
CA GLY A 390 3.49 23.49 -4.14
C GLY A 390 2.42 23.74 -5.22
N GLY A 391 1.47 24.65 -4.97
CA GLY A 391 0.61 25.32 -5.97
C GLY A 391 -0.21 24.44 -6.94
N ARG A 392 -1.54 24.57 -6.95
CA ARG A 392 -2.39 24.02 -8.03
C ARG A 392 -1.84 24.44 -9.40
N PRO A 393 -1.67 23.52 -10.38
CA PRO A 393 -2.07 23.83 -11.73
C PRO A 393 -3.57 23.52 -11.80
N SER A 394 -4.38 24.52 -11.46
CA SER A 394 -5.73 24.60 -12.02
C SER A 394 -5.57 24.69 -13.54
N GLY A 395 -5.88 23.61 -14.25
CA GLY A 395 -6.07 23.65 -15.71
C GLY A 395 -4.99 23.00 -16.59
N LEU A 396 -4.41 21.85 -16.22
CA LEU A 396 -3.87 20.96 -17.27
C LEU A 396 -5.03 20.17 -17.89
N PRO A 397 -5.30 20.30 -19.20
CA PRO A 397 -6.32 19.49 -19.88
C PRO A 397 -5.92 18.02 -19.80
N TRP A 398 -6.88 17.19 -19.41
CA TRP A 398 -6.73 15.75 -19.30
C TRP A 398 -6.66 15.14 -20.71
N GLY A 399 -5.57 14.41 -21.02
CA GLY A 399 -5.44 13.67 -22.28
C GLY A 399 -4.19 13.94 -23.15
N LEU A 400 -3.18 14.67 -22.68
CA LEU A 400 -1.89 14.65 -23.37
C LEU A 400 -1.16 13.33 -23.10
N PRO A 401 -0.63 12.64 -24.12
CA PRO A 401 0.26 11.53 -23.88
C PRO A 401 1.50 12.08 -23.17
N LEU A 402 1.94 11.45 -22.07
CA LEU A 402 3.26 11.69 -21.45
C LEU A 402 4.42 11.24 -22.38
N GLY A 403 4.23 11.29 -23.70
CA GLY A 403 5.08 10.71 -24.73
C GLY A 403 5.47 11.67 -25.86
N LEU A 404 5.56 12.98 -25.60
CA LEU A 404 6.40 13.82 -26.46
C LEU A 404 7.86 13.66 -26.03
N PRO A 405 8.82 13.54 -26.95
CA PRO A 405 10.22 13.56 -26.57
C PRO A 405 10.46 14.92 -25.91
N LEU A 406 10.93 14.91 -24.66
CA LEU A 406 11.54 16.10 -24.08
C LEU A 406 12.74 16.44 -24.96
N GLY A 407 12.52 17.31 -25.94
CA GLY A 407 13.56 17.86 -26.77
C GLY A 407 14.64 18.42 -25.86
N PHE A 408 15.86 17.95 -26.06
CA PHE A 408 17.06 18.46 -25.42
C PHE A 408 17.10 19.98 -25.53
N ALA A 409 16.82 20.65 -24.41
CA ALA A 409 17.29 22.00 -24.16
C ALA A 409 18.21 21.91 -22.94
N VAL A 410 19.44 21.46 -23.19
CA VAL A 410 20.57 21.72 -22.29
C VAL A 410 20.81 23.22 -22.36
N MET A 411 20.13 24.01 -21.51
CA MET A 411 20.59 25.35 -21.22
C MET A 411 21.71 25.25 -20.21
N ASN A 412 22.94 25.24 -20.73
CA ASN A 412 24.13 25.67 -20.02
C ASN A 412 23.83 27.01 -19.33
N LEU A 413 23.82 27.03 -18.00
CA LEU A 413 24.16 28.24 -17.25
C LEU A 413 25.55 28.07 -16.66
N ALA A 414 26.54 28.40 -17.49
CA ALA A 414 27.80 28.94 -17.03
C ALA A 414 27.91 30.36 -17.60
N ALA A 415 27.86 31.38 -16.73
CA ALA A 415 28.58 32.66 -16.86
C ALA A 415 28.28 33.61 -15.69
N THR A 416 29.31 33.87 -14.86
CA THR A 416 29.58 35.12 -14.11
C THR A 416 29.91 36.29 -15.09
N PRO A 417 30.08 37.61 -14.73
CA PRO A 417 30.64 38.20 -13.49
C PRO A 417 29.98 39.54 -12.98
N THR A 418 30.21 40.05 -11.76
CA THR A 418 31.33 40.93 -11.35
C THR A 418 31.09 41.50 -9.94
N SER A 419 32.09 41.50 -9.05
CA SER A 419 32.63 42.72 -8.38
C SER A 419 33.81 42.40 -7.43
N LYS A 420 34.99 42.88 -7.83
CA LYS A 420 36.18 43.37 -7.08
C LYS A 420 36.75 42.61 -5.85
N ALA A 421 38.05 42.31 -5.97
CA ALA A 421 39.01 41.82 -4.95
C ALA A 421 39.40 42.90 -3.89
N PRO A 422 40.25 42.64 -2.86
CA PRO A 422 41.61 42.05 -2.92
C PRO A 422 41.82 40.84 -1.96
N ALA A 423 42.49 39.76 -2.34
CA ALA A 423 43.95 39.52 -2.45
C ALA A 423 44.73 39.51 -1.11
N SER A 424 45.08 38.31 -0.64
CA SER A 424 46.36 38.03 0.05
C SER A 424 46.77 36.57 -0.15
N GLU A 425 47.96 36.39 -0.70
CA GLU A 425 48.66 35.13 -0.94
C GLU A 425 49.18 34.50 0.35
N ALA A 426 49.21 33.16 0.43
CA ALA A 426 50.32 32.42 1.02
C ALA A 426 50.35 30.97 0.52
N LYS A 427 51.52 30.57 0.02
CA LYS A 427 51.92 29.25 -0.49
C LYS A 427 52.08 28.20 0.64
N VAL A 428 52.26 26.95 0.20
CA VAL A 428 53.20 25.88 0.69
C VAL A 428 52.43 24.54 0.75
N GLN A 429 52.50 23.74 -0.31
CA GLN A 429 53.42 22.61 -0.58
C GLN A 429 53.12 21.30 0.17
N ASN A 430 52.94 20.25 -0.64
CA ASN A 430 52.91 18.84 -0.30
C ASN A 430 54.22 18.34 0.33
N GLY A 431 54.09 17.37 1.23
CA GLY A 431 55.13 16.40 1.60
C GLY A 431 54.50 15.30 2.44
N GLY A 432 54.43 14.07 1.92
CA GLY A 432 53.87 12.92 2.63
C GLY A 432 54.92 12.15 3.45
N THR A 433 54.45 11.23 4.29
CA THR A 433 54.98 9.86 4.50
C THR A 433 54.02 9.08 5.43
N GLN A 434 54.15 7.76 5.36
CA GLN A 434 53.25 6.69 5.78
C GLN A 434 53.64 6.10 7.17
N GLU A 435 52.73 5.27 7.72
CA GLU A 435 52.87 4.24 8.77
C GLU A 435 52.28 4.49 10.18
N ASP A 436 51.16 3.78 10.41
CA ASP A 436 50.79 2.86 11.51
C ASP A 436 50.93 3.27 12.99
N ALA A 437 49.78 3.26 13.71
CA ALA A 437 49.43 2.23 14.71
C ALA A 437 48.50 2.75 15.84
N HIS A 438 47.35 2.07 15.97
CA HIS A 438 46.61 1.74 17.20
C HIS A 438 46.02 2.80 18.17
N ALA A 439 44.76 2.48 18.53
CA ALA A 439 44.05 2.71 19.80
C ALA A 439 43.23 4.01 19.98
N ALA A 440 41.90 3.88 19.96
CA ALA A 440 41.06 3.95 21.16
C ALA A 440 39.56 4.01 20.79
N VAL A 441 38.85 2.91 21.04
CA VAL A 441 37.38 2.86 21.10
C VAL A 441 36.94 3.58 22.37
N ARG A 442 36.05 4.57 22.27
CA ARG A 442 35.31 5.11 23.42
C ARG A 442 33.82 4.84 23.28
N SER A 443 33.34 3.96 24.15
CA SER A 443 31.94 3.70 24.46
C SER A 443 31.33 4.89 25.20
N PHE A 444 30.17 5.37 24.76
CA PHE A 444 29.32 6.23 25.59
C PHE A 444 28.19 5.38 26.18
N ALA A 445 28.30 5.08 27.47
CA ALA A 445 27.22 4.57 28.29
C ALA A 445 26.36 5.77 28.76
N ALA A 446 25.06 5.75 28.45
CA ALA A 446 24.11 6.70 29.01
C ALA A 446 23.63 6.19 30.37
N SER A 447 23.91 6.91 31.45
CA SER A 447 23.42 6.58 32.79
C SER A 447 21.96 6.97 32.95
N SER A 448 21.15 6.02 33.40
CA SER A 448 19.77 6.24 33.86
C SER A 448 19.77 6.82 35.28
N ALA A 449 19.15 7.99 35.45
CA ALA A 449 18.74 8.50 36.77
C ALA A 449 17.22 8.41 36.89
N PRO A 450 16.66 7.96 38.04
CA PRO A 450 15.23 7.81 38.24
C PRO A 450 14.58 9.16 38.57
N LEU A 451 13.43 9.45 37.95
CA LEU A 451 12.60 10.61 38.26
C LEU A 451 11.72 10.30 39.48
N GLU A 452 11.92 11.03 40.57
CA GLU A 452 11.06 11.03 41.75
C GLU A 452 9.70 11.70 41.45
N SER A 453 8.62 11.08 41.94
CA SER A 453 7.26 11.61 41.87
C SER A 453 7.05 12.76 42.88
N ARG A 454 6.63 13.93 42.40
CA ARG A 454 5.98 14.94 43.25
C ARG A 454 4.55 15.18 42.77
N SER A 455 3.61 14.79 43.62
CA SER A 455 2.21 15.20 43.61
C SER A 455 2.10 16.71 43.81
N HIS A 456 1.36 17.42 42.95
CA HIS A 456 0.81 18.75 43.25
C HIS A 456 -0.63 18.87 42.74
N ASN A 457 -1.49 19.30 43.67
CA ASN A 457 -2.92 19.50 43.55
C ASN A 457 -3.23 20.83 42.81
N GLY A 458 -4.44 20.93 42.27
CA GLY A 458 -4.83 21.90 41.23
C GLY A 458 -4.62 23.40 41.47
N GLY A 459 -4.46 24.10 40.33
CA GLY A 459 -4.50 25.56 40.20
C GLY A 459 -3.80 26.06 38.94
N ALA A 460 -4.58 26.67 38.02
CA ALA A 460 -4.21 27.53 36.87
C ALA A 460 -3.22 26.99 35.81
N HIS A 461 -3.65 27.03 34.53
CA HIS A 461 -2.80 26.83 33.36
C HIS A 461 -1.65 27.84 33.34
N PRO A 462 -0.38 27.42 33.09
CA PRO A 462 0.68 28.37 32.85
C PRO A 462 0.53 28.99 31.46
N GLU A 463 0.43 30.31 31.43
CA GLU A 463 0.55 31.15 30.24
C GLU A 463 1.96 30.97 29.67
N VAL A 464 2.07 30.60 28.40
CA VAL A 464 3.37 30.41 27.72
C VAL A 464 3.88 31.79 27.31
N ASP A 465 4.94 32.26 27.98
CA ASP A 465 5.68 33.46 27.60
C ASP A 465 6.22 33.34 26.17
N GLN A 466 5.70 34.16 25.25
CA GLN A 466 6.25 34.29 23.91
C GLN A 466 7.53 35.15 23.95
N ALA A 467 8.68 34.50 24.01
CA ALA A 467 9.94 35.18 23.71
C ALA A 467 9.98 35.58 22.22
N PRO A 468 10.38 36.82 21.87
CA PRO A 468 10.45 37.26 20.48
C PRO A 468 11.59 36.54 19.76
N PHE A 469 11.24 35.72 18.77
CA PHE A 469 12.19 34.99 17.94
C PHE A 469 12.75 35.95 16.88
N THR A 470 14.03 36.33 17.00
CA THR A 470 14.75 37.03 15.94
C THR A 470 15.30 36.01 14.95
N ALA A 471 14.66 35.91 13.79
CA ALA A 471 15.11 35.06 12.69
C ALA A 471 16.44 35.58 12.12
N THR A 472 17.45 34.72 12.05
CA THR A 472 18.66 34.94 11.25
C THR A 472 18.41 34.46 9.82
N ASP A 473 18.81 35.28 8.84
CA ASP A 473 18.66 35.03 7.41
C ASP A 473 19.31 33.69 6.98
N ALA A 474 18.55 32.91 6.18
CA ALA A 474 18.67 31.45 5.92
C ALA A 474 18.17 30.58 7.09
N GLY A 475 16.90 30.80 7.47
CA GLY A 475 16.29 30.20 8.65
C GLY A 475 16.28 28.66 8.66
N ASP A 476 16.74 28.08 9.76
CA ASP A 476 16.58 26.66 10.07
C ASP A 476 15.10 26.25 9.99
N VAL A 477 14.81 25.25 9.16
CA VAL A 477 13.46 24.66 9.07
C VAL A 477 13.38 23.51 10.07
N TRP A 478 12.57 23.70 11.11
CA TRP A 478 12.25 22.64 12.08
C TRP A 478 11.07 21.82 11.59
N GLU A 479 11.25 20.51 11.52
CA GLU A 479 10.18 19.57 11.22
C GLU A 479 9.82 18.76 12.47
N TRP A 480 8.52 18.65 12.74
CA TRP A 480 7.98 17.93 13.89
C TRP A 480 7.34 16.63 13.43
N THR A 481 7.69 15.52 14.09
CA THR A 481 7.08 14.22 13.89
C THR A 481 6.75 13.58 15.24
N ALA A 482 5.62 12.89 15.33
CA ALA A 482 5.23 12.14 16.51
C ALA A 482 5.67 10.68 16.33
N ARG A 483 6.62 10.22 17.15
CA ARG A 483 7.07 8.82 17.14
C ARG A 483 6.19 7.98 18.07
N ILE A 484 5.45 7.04 17.49
CA ILE A 484 4.54 6.15 18.22
C ILE A 484 5.14 4.74 18.21
N ARG A 485 5.21 4.12 19.40
CA ARG A 485 5.57 2.71 19.58
C ARG A 485 4.48 2.05 20.42
N LEU A 486 3.98 0.91 19.95
CA LEU A 486 2.90 0.17 20.59
C LEU A 486 3.17 -1.33 20.56
N LYS A 487 2.48 -2.08 21.42
CA LYS A 487 2.42 -3.54 21.35
C LYS A 487 1.27 -3.91 20.41
N LYS A 488 1.61 -4.43 19.22
CA LYS A 488 0.66 -4.75 18.12
C LYS A 488 -0.59 -5.51 18.59
N TYR A 489 -0.42 -6.52 19.43
CA TYR A 489 -1.50 -7.42 19.84
C TYR A 489 -2.19 -7.09 21.17
N GLU A 490 -1.83 -5.98 21.82
CA GLU A 490 -2.33 -5.66 23.18
C GLU A 490 -3.86 -5.46 23.23
N VAL A 491 -4.46 -4.94 22.15
CA VAL A 491 -5.92 -4.70 22.06
C VAL A 491 -6.69 -5.91 21.53
N GLY A 492 -6.05 -6.80 20.76
CA GLY A 492 -6.72 -7.98 20.19
C GLY A 492 -7.68 -7.70 19.04
N SER A 493 -7.56 -6.55 18.39
CA SER A 493 -8.17 -6.23 17.10
C SER A 493 -7.40 -5.07 16.49
N SER A 494 -7.62 -4.76 15.21
CA SER A 494 -7.15 -3.49 14.65
C SER A 494 -7.66 -2.30 15.46
N PHE A 495 -6.82 -1.29 15.63
CA PHE A 495 -7.15 -0.08 16.36
C PHE A 495 -6.40 1.13 15.80
N SER A 496 -6.79 2.32 16.25
CA SER A 496 -6.15 3.58 15.86
C SER A 496 -5.74 4.35 17.11
N VAL A 497 -4.60 5.02 17.06
CA VAL A 497 -4.11 5.97 18.06
C VAL A 497 -4.21 7.37 17.45
N PRO A 498 -5.36 8.06 17.63
CA PRO A 498 -5.53 9.42 17.14
C PRO A 498 -4.74 10.42 18.00
N ILE A 499 -4.15 11.41 17.33
CA ILE A 499 -3.40 12.51 17.93
C ILE A 499 -4.22 13.79 17.75
N PHE A 500 -4.33 14.58 18.82
CA PHE A 500 -5.07 15.83 18.83
C PHE A 500 -4.18 16.99 19.28
N LEU A 501 -4.41 18.16 18.69
CA LEU A 501 -3.95 19.44 19.21
C LEU A 501 -5.18 20.24 19.66
N GLY A 502 -5.47 20.18 20.96
CA GLY A 502 -6.66 20.77 21.57
C GLY A 502 -7.52 19.71 22.27
N SER A 503 -8.83 19.97 22.32
CA SER A 503 -9.77 19.07 23.02
C SER A 503 -10.02 17.77 22.25
N VAL A 504 -10.14 16.67 22.99
CA VAL A 504 -10.57 15.37 22.44
C VAL A 504 -12.10 15.30 22.55
N PRO A 505 -12.84 15.04 21.45
CA PRO A 505 -14.29 14.90 21.53
C PRO A 505 -14.70 13.77 22.49
N GLU A 506 -15.81 13.94 23.20
CA GLU A 506 -16.32 12.92 24.13
C GLU A 506 -16.76 11.64 23.41
N HIS A 507 -17.33 11.77 22.20
CA HIS A 507 -17.84 10.64 21.43
C HIS A 507 -16.77 10.06 20.49
N PRO A 508 -16.37 8.78 20.64
CA PRO A 508 -15.33 8.17 19.81
C PRO A 508 -15.59 8.18 18.31
N GLY A 509 -16.86 8.16 17.90
CA GLY A 509 -17.26 8.26 16.49
C GLY A 509 -16.86 9.57 15.81
N GLU A 510 -16.53 10.61 16.59
CA GLU A 510 -16.15 11.93 16.08
C GLU A 510 -14.63 12.11 15.99
N TRP A 511 -13.84 11.25 16.65
CA TRP A 511 -12.39 11.41 16.83
C TRP A 511 -11.63 11.64 15.53
N LEU A 512 -11.82 10.78 14.52
CA LEU A 512 -11.12 10.88 13.23
C LEU A 512 -11.65 12.00 12.33
N THR A 513 -12.70 12.69 12.74
CA THR A 513 -13.32 13.78 11.97
C THR A 513 -13.27 15.14 12.66
N SER A 514 -12.78 15.17 13.90
CA SER A 514 -12.60 16.35 14.72
C SER A 514 -11.72 17.40 14.05
N HIS A 515 -11.95 18.67 14.35
CA HIS A 515 -11.09 19.76 13.91
C HIS A 515 -9.78 19.84 14.71
N HIS A 516 -9.73 19.24 15.90
CA HIS A 516 -8.51 19.10 16.70
C HIS A 516 -7.67 17.88 16.31
N PHE A 517 -8.21 16.98 15.47
CA PHE A 517 -7.49 15.80 15.00
C PHE A 517 -6.41 16.20 14.01
N VAL A 518 -5.16 15.81 14.30
CA VAL A 518 -3.99 16.14 13.45
C VAL A 518 -3.41 14.94 12.72
N GLY A 519 -3.75 13.73 13.17
CA GLY A 519 -3.38 12.49 12.50
C GLY A 519 -3.55 11.28 13.40
N ALA A 520 -3.43 10.08 12.83
CA ALA A 520 -3.49 8.83 13.58
C ALA A 520 -2.39 7.86 13.17
N HIS A 521 -1.92 7.05 14.12
CA HIS A 521 -1.24 5.81 13.80
C HIS A 521 -2.23 4.65 13.88
N HIS A 522 -2.13 3.69 12.98
CA HIS A 522 -3.08 2.60 12.85
C HIS A 522 -2.36 1.27 13.00
N ALA A 523 -2.90 0.39 13.85
CA ALA A 523 -2.45 -0.99 13.95
C ALA A 523 -3.45 -1.86 13.19
N PHE A 524 -2.97 -2.55 12.15
CA PHE A 524 -3.75 -3.52 11.37
C PHE A 524 -3.42 -4.93 11.86
N VAL A 525 -4.35 -5.52 12.62
CA VAL A 525 -4.04 -6.66 13.49
C VAL A 525 -5.21 -7.64 13.52
N ASN A 526 -4.91 -8.93 13.38
CA ASN A 526 -5.92 -9.98 13.58
C ASN A 526 -6.23 -10.16 15.08
N GLY A 527 -7.46 -10.53 15.40
CA GLY A 527 -7.87 -10.68 16.80
C GLY A 527 -7.48 -12.00 17.48
N TRP A 528 -6.84 -12.93 16.77
CA TRP A 528 -6.55 -14.27 17.29
C TRP A 528 -5.40 -14.32 18.30
N VAL A 529 -4.42 -13.41 18.21
CA VAL A 529 -3.19 -13.47 19.03
C VAL A 529 -3.38 -12.93 20.46
N SER A 530 -4.42 -12.13 20.73
CA SER A 530 -4.66 -11.52 22.04
C SER A 530 -5.06 -12.51 23.15
N LEU A 531 -5.62 -13.68 22.80
CA LEU A 531 -6.08 -14.66 23.79
C LEU A 531 -4.96 -15.33 24.62
N ARG A 532 -3.67 -15.08 24.33
CA ARG A 532 -2.54 -15.65 25.11
C ARG A 532 -1.62 -14.63 25.78
N GLY A 533 -1.87 -13.33 25.64
CA GLY A 533 -1.07 -12.28 26.29
C GLY A 533 -1.45 -11.98 27.74
N LEU A 534 -2.60 -12.46 28.21
CA LEU A 534 -3.06 -12.32 29.59
C LEU A 534 -2.66 -13.55 30.42
N THR A 535 -1.38 -13.77 30.61
CA THR A 535 -0.91 -14.46 31.83
C THR A 535 -1.14 -13.50 32.98
N PHE A 536 -2.23 -13.70 33.72
CA PHE A 536 -2.41 -13.13 35.05
C PHE A 536 -1.17 -13.48 35.88
N TRP A 537 -0.31 -12.50 36.14
CA TRP A 537 0.59 -12.57 37.28
C TRP A 537 -0.29 -12.51 38.53
N GLN A 538 -0.71 -13.68 39.02
CA GLN A 538 -1.15 -13.81 40.40
C GLN A 538 0.07 -13.51 41.27
N CYS A 539 0.07 -12.35 41.94
CA CYS A 539 0.96 -12.12 43.07
C CYS A 539 0.61 -13.14 44.15
N SER A 540 1.56 -14.02 44.45
CA SER A 540 1.66 -14.75 45.72
C SER A 540 2.38 -13.89 46.75
#